data_AF-A0A1S2LJE1-F1
#
_entry.id   AF-A0A1S2LJE1-F1
#
_cell.length_a   1.000
_cell.length_b   1.000
_cell.length_c   1.000
_cell.angle_alpha   90.00
_cell.angle_beta   90.00
_cell.angle_gamma   90.00
#
_symmetry.space_group_name_H-M   'P 1'
#
loop_
_entity.id
_entity.type
_entity.pdbx_description
1 polymer ?
#
loop_
_entity_poly.entity_id
_entity_poly.type
_entity_poly.pdbx_seq_one_letter_code
_entity_poly.pdbx_strand_id
1 'polypeptide(L)' 'MTTSKDVEKVLSEMRDNTIAQLWLKNDIVKMQLAVSYDECSDDLDGDYMSLYDHVEYHIDNAKELNMPVK' A
#
# COMPACT_ATOMS: atom_id res chain seq x y z
N MET A 1 -9.26 -10.07 -4.58
CA MET A 1 -8.92 -10.06 -3.15
C MET A 1 -7.41 -10.12 -3.02
N THR A 2 -6.87 -9.00 -2.59
CA THR A 2 -5.45 -8.71 -2.46
C THR A 2 -4.99 -9.14 -1.08
N THR A 3 -3.78 -9.68 -0.99
CA THR A 3 -3.23 -10.18 0.28
C THR A 3 -2.10 -9.31 0.79
N SER A 4 -1.79 -9.45 2.08
CA SER A 4 -0.59 -8.83 2.66
C SER A 4 0.71 -9.26 1.97
N LYS A 5 0.75 -10.46 1.34
CA LYS A 5 1.90 -10.93 0.56
C LYS A 5 2.05 -10.20 -0.78
N ASP A 6 0.94 -9.81 -1.40
CA ASP A 6 0.97 -9.03 -2.64
C ASP A 6 1.51 -7.62 -2.35
N VAL A 7 1.06 -7.01 -1.25
CA VAL A 7 1.60 -5.73 -0.76
C VAL A 7 3.07 -5.85 -0.35
N GLU A 8 3.46 -6.94 0.31
CA GLU A 8 4.86 -7.21 0.67
C GLU A 8 5.77 -7.23 -0.56
N LYS A 9 5.31 -7.86 -1.66
CA LYS A 9 6.05 -7.89 -2.91
C LYS A 9 6.29 -6.47 -3.45
N VAL A 10 5.24 -5.65 -3.52
CA VAL A 10 5.33 -4.25 -3.98
C VAL A 10 6.28 -3.43 -3.10
N LEU A 11 6.14 -3.52 -1.77
CA LEU A 11 7.03 -2.82 -0.84
C LEU A 11 8.50 -3.27 -0.99
N SER A 12 8.74 -4.54 -1.33
CA SER A 12 10.08 -5.08 -1.55
C SER A 12 10.76 -4.57 -2.84
N GLU A 13 9.97 -4.11 -3.81
CA GLU A 13 10.43 -3.50 -5.06
C GLU A 13 10.84 -2.02 -4.83
N MET A 14 10.26 -1.35 -3.82
CA MET A 14 10.55 0.04 -3.41
C MET A 14 11.74 0.15 -2.44
N ARG A 15 12.90 -0.42 -2.83
CA ARG A 15 14.08 -0.59 -1.94
C ARG A 15 14.66 0.71 -1.37
N ASP A 16 14.62 1.78 -2.15
CA ASP A 16 15.21 3.07 -1.76
C ASP A 16 14.25 3.94 -0.93
N ASN A 17 12.98 3.52 -0.79
CA ASN A 17 11.98 4.26 -0.02
C ASN A 17 12.00 3.84 1.45
N THR A 18 12.37 4.78 2.34
CA THR A 18 12.51 4.50 3.78
C THR A 18 11.18 4.10 4.44
N ILE A 19 10.06 4.68 4.01
CA ILE A 19 8.73 4.34 4.53
C ILE A 19 8.33 2.95 4.05
N ALA A 20 8.59 2.61 2.78
CA ALA A 20 8.35 1.27 2.28
C ALA A 20 9.10 0.20 3.09
N GLN A 21 10.37 0.45 3.43
CA GLN A 21 11.16 -0.47 4.26
C GLN A 21 10.66 -0.59 5.69
N LEU A 22 10.06 0.48 6.24
CA LEU A 22 9.38 0.45 7.54
C LEU A 22 8.11 -0.41 7.46
N TRP A 23 7.29 -0.19 6.43
CA TRP A 23 6.00 -0.87 6.24
C TRP A 23 6.15 -2.34 5.88
N LEU A 24 7.23 -2.71 5.20
CA LEU A 24 7.54 -4.10 4.89
C LEU A 24 7.55 -5.00 6.14
N LYS A 25 7.96 -4.43 7.28
CA LYS A 25 8.03 -5.10 8.59
C LYS A 25 6.74 -4.96 9.42
N ASN A 26 5.73 -4.28 8.91
CA ASN A 26 4.48 -4.01 9.62
C ASN A 26 3.30 -4.72 8.95
N ASP A 27 2.93 -5.88 9.51
CA ASP A 27 1.84 -6.69 8.97
C ASP A 27 0.47 -5.99 9.00
N ILE A 28 0.25 -5.08 9.96
CA ILE A 28 -1.01 -4.32 10.05
C ILE A 28 -1.13 -3.37 8.86
N VAL A 29 -0.06 -2.63 8.54
CA VAL A 29 -0.07 -1.71 7.39
C VAL A 29 -0.23 -2.48 6.08
N LYS A 30 0.44 -3.64 5.92
CA LYS A 30 0.26 -4.50 4.75
C LYS A 30 -1.18 -4.98 4.59
N MET A 31 -1.86 -5.35 5.68
CA MET A 31 -3.27 -5.73 5.65
C MET A 31 -4.18 -4.55 5.32
N GLN A 32 -3.94 -3.37 5.88
CA GLN A 32 -4.71 -2.15 5.59
C GLN A 32 -4.61 -1.73 4.12
N LEU A 33 -3.40 -1.79 3.54
CA LEU A 33 -3.17 -1.51 2.12
C LEU A 33 -3.88 -2.52 1.22
N ALA A 34 -3.87 -3.80 1.59
CA ALA A 34 -4.56 -4.85 0.84
C ALA A 34 -6.09 -4.65 0.84
N VAL A 35 -6.68 -4.38 2.01
CA VAL A 35 -8.13 -4.13 2.16
C VAL A 35 -8.54 -2.87 1.42
N SER A 36 -7.84 -1.75 1.62
CA SER A 36 -8.16 -0.48 0.96
C SER A 36 -8.04 -0.56 -0.57
N TYR A 37 -7.10 -1.37 -1.08
CA TYR A 37 -6.99 -1.60 -2.53
C TYR A 37 -8.19 -2.39 -3.06
N ASP A 38 -8.60 -3.45 -2.36
CA ASP A 38 -9.79 -4.21 -2.75
C ASP A 38 -11.05 -3.33 -2.71
N GLU A 39 -11.23 -2.51 -1.67
CA GLU A 39 -12.35 -1.56 -1.56
C GLU A 39 -12.35 -0.52 -2.69
N CYS A 40 -11.18 0.05 -3.02
CA CYS A 40 -11.02 0.99 -4.13
C CYS A 40 -11.35 0.33 -5.49
N SER A 41 -11.03 -0.97 -5.63
CA SER A 41 -11.28 -1.75 -6.84
C SER A 41 -12.76 -2.10 -7.05
N ASP A 42 -13.52 -2.22 -5.97
CA ASP A 42 -14.95 -2.57 -6.05
C ASP A 42 -15.84 -1.36 -6.41
N ASP A 43 -15.35 -0.13 -6.21
CA ASP A 43 -16.14 1.11 -6.37
C ASP A 43 -15.96 1.84 -7.72
N LEU A 44 -15.01 1.45 -8.58
CA LEU A 44 -14.63 2.21 -9.77
C LEU A 44 -14.85 1.46 -11.10
N ASP A 45 -15.86 1.91 -11.84
CA ASP A 45 -16.17 1.49 -13.21
C ASP A 45 -15.19 2.18 -14.20
N GLY A 46 -13.95 1.70 -14.25
CA GLY A 46 -12.97 2.05 -15.29
C GLY A 46 -11.99 3.18 -14.96
N ASP A 47 -11.07 2.91 -14.03
CA ASP A 47 -9.62 3.12 -14.20
C ASP A 47 -8.95 2.59 -12.93
N TYR A 48 -8.62 1.30 -12.95
CA TYR A 48 -7.96 0.66 -11.81
C TYR A 48 -6.54 1.19 -11.71
N MET A 49 -6.23 1.93 -10.64
CA MET A 49 -4.83 2.16 -10.29
C MET A 49 -4.17 0.80 -9.98
N SER A 50 -2.90 0.62 -10.34
CA SER A 50 -2.23 -0.63 -10.01
C SER A 50 -1.99 -0.73 -8.50
N LEU A 51 -1.81 -1.94 -7.97
CA LEU A 51 -1.42 -2.12 -6.56
C LEU A 51 -0.12 -1.37 -6.24
N TYR A 52 0.79 -1.24 -7.21
CA TYR A 52 2.00 -0.44 -7.08
C TYR A 52 1.67 1.04 -6.85
N ASP A 53 0.87 1.63 -7.73
CA ASP A 53 0.47 3.05 -7.65
C ASP A 53 -0.32 3.32 -6.37
N HIS A 54 -1.15 2.36 -5.92
CA HIS A 54 -1.91 2.47 -4.68
C HIS A 54 -1.01 2.55 -3.46
N VAL A 55 -0.01 1.67 -3.41
CA VAL A 55 0.98 1.65 -2.32
C VAL A 55 1.86 2.90 -2.36
N GLU A 56 2.29 3.32 -3.56
CA GLU A 56 3.07 4.55 -3.74
C GLU A 56 2.29 5.79 -3.28
N TYR A 57 1.03 5.93 -3.70
CA TYR A 57 0.15 7.00 -3.25
C TYR A 57 0.04 7.05 -1.72
N HIS A 58 -0.13 5.89 -1.07
CA HIS A 58 -0.21 5.83 0.38
C HIS A 58 1.09 6.23 1.06
N ILE A 59 2.24 5.86 0.50
CA ILE A 59 3.55 6.25 1.01
C ILE A 59 3.73 7.78 0.91
N ASP A 60 3.42 8.36 -0.24
CA ASP A 60 3.56 9.80 -0.48
C ASP A 60 2.64 10.62 0.42
N ASN A 61 1.45 10.10 0.73
CA ASN A 61 0.45 10.75 1.57
C ASN A 61 0.42 10.21 3.01
N ALA A 62 1.42 9.43 3.44
CA ALA A 62 1.41 8.70 4.70
C ALA A 62 1.15 9.59 5.93
N LYS A 63 1.66 10.84 5.92
CA LYS A 63 1.43 11.81 7.02
C LYS A 63 -0.01 12.29 7.07
N GLU A 64 -0.62 12.55 5.92
CA GLU A 64 -1.99 13.07 5.82
C GLU A 64 -3.01 11.97 6.15
N LEU A 65 -2.67 10.74 5.80
CA LEU A 65 -3.46 9.54 6.07
C LEU A 65 -3.26 8.98 7.49
N ASN A 66 -2.49 9.66 8.35
CA ASN A 66 -2.11 9.19 9.71
C ASN A 66 -1.51 7.78 9.73
N MET A 67 -0.78 7.41 8.67
CA MET A 67 -0.08 6.14 8.56
C MET A 67 1.27 6.20 9.30
N PRO A 68 1.82 5.06 9.77
CA PRO A 68 3.10 5.05 10.48
C PRO A 68 4.23 5.58 9.59
N VAL A 69 5.03 6.56 10.03
CA VAL A 69 6.15 7.10 9.23
C VAL A 69 7.48 7.15 9.98
N LYS A 70 7.53 6.68 11.23
CA LYS A 70 8.72 6.64 12.10
C LYS A 70 8.63 5.48 13.07
#